data_AF-A0A2E4HK72-F1
#
_entry.id   AF-A0A2E4HK72-F1
#
_cell.length_a   1.000
_cell.length_b   1.000
_cell.length_c   1.000
_cell.angle_alpha   90.00
_cell.angle_beta   90.00
_cell.angle_gamma   90.00
#
_symmetry.space_group_name_H-M   'P 1'
#
loop_
_entity.id
_entity.type
_entity.pdbx_description
1 polymer ?
#
loop_
_entity_poly.entity_id
_entity_poly.type
_entity_poly.pdbx_seq_one_letter_code
_entity_poly.pdbx_strand_id
1 'polypeptide(L)'
;MSISQAPEAIASENINLIGYNDLKDRPAFKIAMQEVNGRFYLYLSHFWVSGWSVLDVTEPDKPEYLNFIEGPDNTWTLQVQVAEGILITSLEKIPPGWGTRPDDPPEAEGIFIWDVSTDPSMPKLLSHWETGSDGTHRNFYNGGKYAH
;
A
#
# COMPACT_ATOMS: atom_id res chain seq x y z
N MET A 1 -1.33 0.25 -18.34
CA MET A 1 -0.58 -0.87 -18.96
C MET A 1 -1.56 -2.02 -19.21
N SER A 2 -1.31 -2.90 -20.18
CA SER A 2 -2.24 -4.01 -20.55
C SER A 2 -1.57 -5.37 -20.39
N ILE A 3 -2.34 -6.46 -20.50
CA ILE A 3 -1.85 -7.84 -20.44
C ILE A 3 -0.66 -8.14 -21.38
N SER A 4 -0.48 -7.35 -22.45
CA SER A 4 0.65 -7.48 -23.38
C SER A 4 2.02 -7.29 -22.73
N GLN A 5 2.09 -6.65 -21.57
CA GLN A 5 3.32 -6.41 -20.81
C GLN A 5 3.52 -7.40 -19.66
N ALA A 6 2.56 -8.31 -19.45
CA ALA A 6 2.66 -9.31 -18.41
C ALA A 6 3.74 -10.36 -18.74
N PRO A 7 4.44 -10.91 -17.73
CA PRO A 7 5.24 -12.11 -17.91
C PRO A 7 4.39 -13.25 -18.51
N GLU A 8 5.03 -14.08 -19.32
CA GLU A 8 4.37 -15.26 -19.89
C GLU A 8 3.90 -16.19 -18.76
N ALA A 9 2.61 -16.51 -18.75
CA ALA A 9 2.04 -17.45 -17.80
C ALA A 9 2.40 -18.89 -18.21
N ILE A 10 3.25 -19.53 -17.41
CA ILE A 10 3.67 -20.92 -17.65
C ILE A 10 2.60 -21.96 -17.24
N ALA A 11 1.61 -21.55 -16.44
CA ALA A 11 0.46 -22.37 -16.06
C ALA A 11 -0.72 -21.49 -15.61
N SER A 12 -1.94 -21.86 -16.02
CA SER A 12 -3.20 -21.29 -15.55
C SER A 12 -4.31 -22.32 -15.73
N GLU A 13 -5.07 -22.62 -14.69
CA GLU A 13 -6.25 -23.51 -14.77
C GLU A 13 -7.44 -22.79 -14.14
N ASN A 14 -8.56 -22.70 -14.86
CA ASN A 14 -9.78 -22.02 -14.42
C ASN A 14 -9.61 -20.54 -13.99
N ILE A 15 -8.54 -19.89 -14.45
CA ILE A 15 -8.24 -18.47 -14.21
C ILE A 15 -7.80 -17.80 -15.52
N ASN A 16 -8.17 -16.53 -15.69
CA ASN A 16 -7.71 -15.69 -16.79
C ASN A 16 -7.04 -14.45 -16.21
N LEU A 17 -5.86 -14.11 -16.70
CA LEU A 17 -5.25 -12.82 -16.44
C LEU A 17 -6.04 -11.75 -17.21
N ILE A 18 -6.50 -10.70 -16.53
CA ILE A 18 -7.30 -9.63 -17.14
C ILE A 18 -6.48 -8.34 -17.29
N GLY A 19 -5.72 -7.97 -16.26
CA GLY A 19 -4.89 -6.76 -16.25
C GLY A 19 -3.53 -7.01 -15.62
N TYR A 20 -2.56 -6.16 -15.96
CA TYR A 20 -1.19 -6.23 -15.44
C TYR A 20 -0.59 -4.83 -15.29
N ASN A 21 0.12 -4.62 -14.19
CA ASN A 21 0.95 -3.45 -13.93
C ASN A 21 2.17 -3.92 -13.13
N ASP A 22 3.38 -3.55 -13.57
CA ASP A 22 4.64 -3.92 -12.93
C ASP A 22 5.01 -3.01 -11.74
N LEU A 23 4.18 -1.99 -11.47
CA LEU A 23 4.37 -1.00 -10.41
C LEU A 23 5.69 -0.22 -10.52
N LYS A 24 6.23 -0.10 -11.74
CA LYS A 24 7.58 0.41 -11.99
C LYS A 24 8.62 -0.35 -11.17
N ASP A 25 8.56 -1.68 -11.24
CA ASP A 25 9.48 -2.63 -10.60
C ASP A 25 9.45 -2.63 -9.06
N ARG A 26 8.38 -2.10 -8.45
CA ARG A 26 8.25 -2.10 -6.98
C ARG A 26 7.50 -3.34 -6.46
N PRO A 27 8.01 -4.01 -5.40
CA PRO A 27 7.47 -5.28 -4.92
C PRO A 27 6.27 -5.06 -4.00
N ALA A 28 5.08 -4.85 -4.58
CA ALA A 28 3.86 -4.76 -3.80
C ALA A 28 3.56 -6.05 -3.04
N PHE A 29 2.94 -5.89 -1.87
CA PHE A 29 2.71 -6.97 -0.94
C PHE A 29 1.27 -7.02 -0.41
N LYS A 30 0.80 -5.98 0.28
CA LYS A 30 -0.61 -5.86 0.68
C LYS A 30 -1.32 -4.86 -0.21
N ILE A 31 -2.62 -5.09 -0.38
CA ILE A 31 -3.50 -4.28 -1.22
C ILE A 31 -4.77 -3.95 -0.44
N ALA A 32 -5.28 -2.74 -0.65
CA ALA A 32 -6.58 -2.29 -0.16
C ALA A 32 -7.28 -1.51 -1.28
N MET A 33 -8.61 -1.62 -1.38
CA MET A 33 -9.38 -1.02 -2.46
C MET A 33 -10.53 -0.18 -1.92
N GLN A 34 -10.83 0.94 -2.60
CA GLN A 34 -12.07 1.68 -2.41
C GLN A 34 -12.65 2.15 -3.75
N GLU A 35 -13.94 2.45 -3.75
CA GLU A 35 -14.60 3.18 -4.83
C GLU A 35 -14.81 4.64 -4.42
N VAL A 36 -14.46 5.59 -5.30
CA VAL A 36 -14.74 7.02 -5.13
C VAL A 36 -15.28 7.57 -6.45
N ASN A 37 -16.52 8.07 -6.42
CA ASN A 37 -17.21 8.66 -7.57
C ASN A 37 -17.23 7.74 -8.82
N GLY A 38 -17.48 6.44 -8.63
CA GLY A 38 -17.53 5.45 -9.71
C GLY A 38 -16.16 4.98 -10.22
N ARG A 39 -15.05 5.40 -9.59
CA ARG A 39 -13.70 4.94 -9.90
C ARG A 39 -13.16 4.06 -8.78
N PHE A 40 -12.42 3.01 -9.14
CA PHE A 40 -11.84 2.04 -8.21
C PHE A 40 -10.35 2.28 -8.06
N TYR A 41 -9.89 2.47 -6.82
CA TYR A 41 -8.50 2.75 -6.52
C TYR A 41 -7.90 1.65 -5.65
N LEU A 42 -6.72 1.15 -6.03
CA LEU A 42 -5.90 0.27 -5.19
C LEU A 42 -4.78 1.05 -4.53
N TYR A 43 -4.64 0.86 -3.22
CA TYR A 43 -3.49 1.24 -2.42
C TYR A 43 -2.66 0.00 -2.16
N LEU A 44 -1.36 0.06 -2.46
CA LEU A 44 -0.47 -1.08 -2.33
C LEU A 44 0.70 -0.72 -1.42
N SER A 45 0.92 -1.50 -0.36
CA SER A 45 2.18 -1.47 0.40
C SER A 45 3.25 -2.29 -0.31
N HIS A 46 4.51 -1.95 -0.05
CA HIS A 46 5.66 -2.61 -0.65
C HIS A 46 6.54 -3.28 0.41
N PHE A 47 7.15 -4.41 0.06
CA PHE A 47 7.91 -5.21 1.03
C PHE A 47 9.34 -4.71 1.25
N TRP A 48 10.07 -4.45 0.17
CA TRP A 48 11.50 -4.05 0.21
C TRP A 48 11.75 -2.58 -0.07
N VAL A 49 10.71 -1.87 -0.50
CA VAL A 49 10.77 -0.45 -0.81
C VAL A 49 9.79 0.23 0.14
N SER A 50 10.27 1.07 1.05
CA SER A 50 9.40 1.79 1.96
C SER A 50 8.51 2.76 1.19
N GLY A 51 7.20 2.63 1.34
CA GLY A 51 6.19 3.46 0.69
C GLY A 51 4.98 2.70 0.16
N TRP A 52 4.16 3.43 -0.59
CA TRP A 52 2.86 2.96 -1.07
C TRP A 52 2.61 3.39 -2.51
N SER A 53 2.13 2.46 -3.35
CA SER A 53 1.67 2.78 -4.70
C SER A 53 0.16 2.99 -4.74
N VAL A 54 -0.28 3.83 -5.68
CA VAL A 54 -1.69 4.04 -6.00
C VAL A 54 -1.93 3.65 -7.45
N LEU A 55 -2.90 2.77 -7.68
CA LEU A 55 -3.43 2.45 -9.00
C LEU A 55 -4.88 2.88 -9.14
N ASP A 56 -5.27 3.32 -10.33
CA ASP A 56 -6.65 3.25 -10.78
C ASP A 56 -6.88 1.92 -11.48
N VAL A 57 -7.92 1.19 -11.06
CA VAL A 57 -8.34 -0.11 -11.61
C VAL A 57 -9.81 -0.11 -12.03
N THR A 58 -10.38 1.06 -12.30
CA THR A 58 -11.75 1.23 -12.81
C THR A 58 -11.97 0.40 -14.07
N GLU A 59 -10.98 0.44 -14.98
CA GLU A 59 -10.91 -0.49 -16.12
C GLU A 59 -9.97 -1.65 -15.75
N PRO A 60 -10.48 -2.83 -15.40
CA PRO A 60 -9.68 -3.91 -14.81
C PRO A 60 -8.64 -4.50 -15.77
N ASP A 61 -8.81 -4.33 -17.08
CA ASP A 61 -7.87 -4.77 -18.12
C ASP A 61 -6.78 -3.72 -18.43
N LYS A 62 -6.90 -2.52 -17.86
CA LYS A 62 -6.01 -1.37 -18.09
C LYS A 62 -5.67 -0.65 -16.78
N PRO A 63 -5.07 -1.33 -15.78
CA PRO A 63 -4.66 -0.68 -14.55
C PRO A 63 -3.68 0.48 -14.85
N GLU A 64 -4.01 1.65 -14.32
CA GLU A 64 -3.23 2.88 -14.46
C GLU A 64 -2.44 3.15 -13.20
N TYR A 65 -1.12 3.32 -13.35
CA TYR A 65 -0.26 3.74 -12.26
C TYR A 65 -0.39 5.24 -12.06
N LEU A 66 -0.89 5.64 -10.90
CA LEU A 66 -1.12 7.05 -10.59
C LEU A 66 0.05 7.64 -9.82
N ASN A 67 0.48 6.99 -8.75
CA ASN A 67 1.43 7.60 -7.82
C ASN A 67 2.24 6.57 -7.02
N PHE A 68 3.35 7.03 -6.44
CA PHE A 68 4.02 6.37 -5.33
C PHE A 68 4.38 7.39 -4.25
N ILE A 69 3.95 7.11 -3.04
CA ILE A 69 4.22 7.91 -1.84
C ILE A 69 5.41 7.26 -1.16
N GLU A 70 6.52 7.98 -1.07
CA GLU A 70 7.71 7.53 -0.35
C GLU A 70 7.39 7.35 1.13
N GLY A 71 7.78 6.19 1.66
CA GLY A 71 7.70 5.91 3.09
C GLY A 71 8.96 6.38 3.82
N PRO A 72 8.91 6.39 5.16
CA PRO A 72 10.08 6.70 5.98
C PRO A 72 11.18 5.65 5.78
N ASP A 73 12.43 6.11 5.79
CA ASP A 73 13.58 5.23 5.63
C ASP A 73 13.76 4.33 6.87
N ASN A 74 14.43 3.19 6.72
CA ASN A 74 14.54 2.15 7.75
C ASN A 74 13.22 1.66 8.38
N THR A 75 12.07 1.95 7.76
CA THR A 75 10.75 1.57 8.26
C THR A 75 10.07 0.67 7.24
N TRP A 76 9.49 -0.42 7.73
CA TRP A 76 8.60 -1.27 6.98
C TRP A 76 7.20 -0.68 6.91
N THR A 77 6.67 -0.56 5.70
CA THR A 77 5.35 0.02 5.41
C THR A 77 4.35 -1.04 4.95
N LEU A 78 4.43 -2.24 5.53
CA LEU A 78 3.92 -3.49 4.95
C LEU A 78 2.41 -3.62 4.88
N GLN A 79 1.64 -2.82 5.63
CA GLN A 79 0.19 -2.95 5.70
C GLN A 79 -0.52 -1.69 5.24
N VAL A 80 -1.62 -1.91 4.52
CA VAL A 80 -2.58 -0.89 4.05
C VAL A 80 -3.99 -1.40 4.33
N GLN A 81 -4.88 -0.50 4.75
CA GLN A 81 -6.32 -0.76 4.85
C GLN A 81 -7.08 0.56 4.61
N VAL A 82 -8.14 0.51 3.79
CA VAL A 82 -8.94 1.69 3.48
C VAL A 82 -10.41 1.43 3.78
N ALA A 83 -11.08 2.43 4.36
CA ALA A 83 -12.54 2.46 4.53
C ALA A 83 -13.00 3.91 4.73
N GLU A 84 -14.20 4.25 4.27
CA GLU A 84 -14.80 5.59 4.46
C GLU A 84 -13.89 6.76 4.04
N GLY A 85 -13.08 6.57 2.99
CA GLY A 85 -12.15 7.60 2.52
C GLY A 85 -10.94 7.84 3.41
N ILE A 86 -10.72 6.98 4.40
CA ILE A 86 -9.55 6.98 5.28
C ILE A 86 -8.69 5.75 4.99
N LEU A 87 -7.43 5.99 4.65
CA LEU A 87 -6.40 4.96 4.52
C LEU A 87 -5.59 4.92 5.82
N ILE A 88 -5.33 3.72 6.33
CA ILE A 88 -4.41 3.48 7.44
C ILE A 88 -3.27 2.62 6.93
N THR A 89 -2.05 3.00 7.27
CA THR A 89 -0.83 2.27 6.90
C THR A 89 0.03 1.99 8.10
N SER A 90 0.61 0.80 8.15
CA SER A 90 1.54 0.45 9.22
C SER A 90 2.92 1.06 9.01
N LEU A 91 3.61 1.25 10.13
CA LEU A 91 5.01 1.64 10.22
C LEU A 91 5.65 0.76 11.29
N GLU A 92 6.64 -0.05 10.93
CA GLU A 92 7.36 -0.87 11.90
C GLU A 92 8.86 -0.87 11.65
N LYS A 93 9.61 -1.12 12.72
CA LYS A 93 11.03 -1.40 12.64
C LYS A 93 11.28 -2.65 11.79
N ILE A 94 12.25 -2.55 10.88
CA ILE A 94 12.70 -3.72 10.12
C ILE A 94 13.42 -4.69 11.06
N PRO A 95 12.97 -5.95 11.21
CA PRO A 95 13.59 -6.91 12.11
C PRO A 95 15.04 -7.26 11.71
N PRO A 96 15.88 -7.67 12.68
CA PRO A 96 17.23 -8.14 12.40
C PRO A 96 17.26 -9.25 11.34
N GLY A 97 18.17 -9.12 10.37
CA GLY A 97 18.29 -10.05 9.24
C GLY A 97 17.39 -9.74 8.04
N TRP A 98 16.49 -8.76 8.15
CA TRP A 98 15.56 -8.35 7.08
C TRP A 98 15.86 -6.96 6.51
N GLY A 99 16.82 -6.24 7.07
CA GLY A 99 17.22 -4.89 6.64
C GLY A 99 18.74 -4.71 6.67
N THR A 100 19.19 -3.59 6.11
CA THR A 100 20.61 -3.23 6.06
C THR A 100 21.11 -2.50 7.31
N ARG A 101 20.18 -1.98 8.14
CA ARG A 101 20.46 -1.20 9.35
C ARG A 101 19.66 -1.70 10.57
N PRO A 102 19.89 -2.95 11.02
CA PRO A 102 19.07 -3.58 12.06
C PRO A 102 19.22 -2.94 13.45
N ASP A 103 20.37 -2.29 13.70
CA ASP A 103 20.68 -1.64 14.98
C ASP A 103 20.14 -0.21 15.07
N ASP A 104 19.82 0.41 13.92
CA ASP A 104 19.22 1.75 13.87
C ASP A 104 17.73 1.69 14.25
N PRO A 105 17.17 2.74 14.87
CA PRO A 105 15.73 2.85 15.02
C PRO A 105 15.05 3.03 13.64
N PRO A 106 13.74 2.74 13.53
CA PRO A 106 12.98 3.18 12.37
C PRO A 106 12.90 4.72 12.35
N GLU A 107 12.84 5.34 11.16
CA GLU A 107 12.64 6.79 11.06
C GLU A 107 11.19 7.19 11.41
N ALA A 108 10.25 6.25 11.33
CA ALA A 108 8.91 6.37 11.89
C ALA A 108 8.33 5.01 12.28
N GLU A 109 7.45 4.98 13.27
CA GLU A 109 6.78 3.78 13.77
C GLU A 109 5.30 4.06 14.11
N GLY A 110 4.48 3.01 14.18
CA GLY A 110 3.07 3.12 14.51
C GLY A 110 2.18 3.11 13.26
N ILE A 111 1.30 4.10 13.11
CA ILE A 111 0.40 4.21 11.97
C ILE A 111 0.36 5.62 11.37
N PHE A 112 0.32 5.69 10.05
CA PHE A 112 -0.13 6.89 9.36
C PHE A 112 -1.61 6.76 8.99
N ILE A 113 -2.33 7.87 9.13
CA ILE A 113 -3.74 8.00 8.79
C ILE A 113 -3.84 9.06 7.68
N TRP A 114 -4.46 8.71 6.57
CA TRP A 114 -4.50 9.52 5.36
C TRP A 114 -5.94 9.78 4.92
N ASP A 115 -6.21 10.99 4.42
CA ASP A 115 -7.39 11.28 3.62
C ASP A 115 -7.14 10.80 2.18
N VAL A 116 -8.05 9.96 1.72
CA VAL A 116 -8.11 9.45 0.35
C VAL A 116 -9.52 9.62 -0.24
N SER A 117 -10.36 10.46 0.38
CA SER A 117 -11.69 10.81 -0.12
C SER A 117 -11.66 11.96 -1.12
N THR A 118 -10.78 12.95 -0.91
CA THR A 118 -10.72 14.18 -1.72
C THR A 118 -9.99 13.96 -3.04
N ASP A 119 -8.79 13.40 -2.98
CA ASP A 119 -7.99 13.00 -4.13
C ASP A 119 -7.40 11.61 -3.86
N PRO A 120 -8.08 10.54 -4.33
CA PRO A 120 -7.61 9.17 -4.13
C PRO A 120 -6.24 8.89 -4.72
N SER A 121 -5.79 9.67 -5.72
CA SER A 121 -4.48 9.52 -6.39
C SER A 121 -3.32 10.13 -5.59
N MET A 122 -3.64 11.07 -4.72
CA MET A 122 -2.71 11.82 -3.89
C MET A 122 -3.14 11.78 -2.42
N PRO A 123 -2.96 10.63 -1.72
CA PRO A 123 -3.27 10.51 -0.31
C PRO A 123 -2.65 11.64 0.51
N LYS A 124 -3.48 12.29 1.33
CA LYS A 124 -3.05 13.40 2.18
C LYS A 124 -2.91 12.94 3.62
N LEU A 125 -1.71 13.03 4.18
CA LEU A 125 -1.48 12.67 5.58
C LEU A 125 -2.34 13.56 6.50
N LEU A 126 -3.15 12.93 7.35
CA LEU A 126 -3.97 13.60 8.36
C LEU A 126 -3.28 13.58 9.71
N SER A 127 -2.73 12.43 10.09
CA SER A 127 -2.07 12.25 11.37
C SER A 127 -1.13 11.06 11.36
N HIS A 128 -0.26 11.06 12.35
CA HIS A 128 0.66 9.98 12.70
C HIS A 128 0.40 9.64 14.17
N TRP A 129 0.18 8.36 14.45
CA TRP A 129 0.15 7.86 15.82
C TRP A 129 1.32 6.90 16.03
N GLU A 130 2.04 7.12 17.13
CA GLU A 130 3.24 6.39 17.52
C GLU A 130 2.92 5.42 18.65
N THR A 131 3.45 4.21 18.60
CA THR A 131 3.34 3.23 19.68
C THR A 131 4.28 3.55 20.85
N GLY A 132 5.35 4.31 20.60
CA GLY A 132 6.49 4.47 21.50
C GLY A 132 7.42 3.26 21.54
N SER A 133 7.39 2.39 20.53
CA SER A 133 8.11 1.12 20.45
C SER A 133 8.50 0.79 18.99
N ASP A 134 8.54 -0.48 18.60
CA ASP A 134 8.90 -0.94 17.26
C ASP A 134 7.79 -0.76 16.20
N GLY A 135 6.65 -0.16 16.54
CA GLY A 135 5.56 0.12 15.61
C GLY A 135 4.50 -0.97 15.49
N THR A 136 3.74 -0.95 14.39
CA THR A 136 2.67 -1.94 14.15
C THR A 136 2.94 -2.77 12.92
N HIS A 137 2.66 -4.08 13.00
CA HIS A 137 2.81 -5.00 11.87
C HIS A 137 1.51 -5.14 11.06
N ARG A 138 0.38 -5.32 11.76
CA ARG A 138 -0.95 -5.46 11.16
C ARG A 138 -1.93 -4.54 11.87
N ASN A 139 -2.62 -3.75 11.07
CA ASN A 139 -3.77 -2.98 11.50
C ASN A 139 -5.02 -3.52 10.81
N PHE A 140 -6.18 -3.28 11.38
CA PHE A 140 -7.47 -3.53 10.75
C PHE A 140 -8.40 -2.34 10.96
N TYR A 141 -9.01 -1.89 9.88
CA TYR A 141 -9.92 -0.76 9.85
C TYR A 141 -10.98 -0.98 8.76
N ASN A 142 -12.24 -0.90 9.14
CA ASN A 142 -13.36 -1.13 8.23
C ASN A 142 -14.41 -0.02 8.34
N GLY A 143 -13.99 1.18 8.76
CA GLY A 143 -14.84 2.35 8.95
C GLY A 143 -15.13 2.64 10.43
N GLY A 144 -15.72 3.80 10.68
CA GLY A 144 -16.06 4.27 12.01
C GLY A 144 -14.85 4.77 12.80
N LYS A 145 -14.96 4.66 14.14
CA LYS A 145 -14.09 5.37 15.08
C LYS A 145 -12.80 4.62 15.46
N TYR A 146 -12.73 3.31 15.24
CA TYR A 146 -11.68 2.47 15.80
C TYR A 146 -10.92 1.73 14.71
N ALA A 147 -9.60 1.68 14.88
CA ALA A 147 -8.71 0.75 14.21
C ALA A 147 -8.18 -0.25 15.25
N HIS A 148 -7.89 -1.46 14.82
CA HIS A 148 -7.48 -2.60 15.64
C HIS A 148 -6.10 -3.13 15.26
#